data_AF-A0A4S8PQW9-F1
#
_entry.id   AF-A0A4S8PQW9-F1
#
_cell.length_a   1.000
_cell.length_b   1.000
_cell.length_c   1.000
_cell.angle_alpha   90.00
_cell.angle_beta   90.00
_cell.angle_gamma   90.00
#
_symmetry.space_group_name_H-M   'P 1'
#
loop_
_entity.id
_entity.type
_entity.pdbx_description
1 polymer ?
#
loop_
_entity_poly.entity_id
_entity_poly.type
_entity_poly.pdbx_seq_one_letter_code
_entity_poly.pdbx_strand_id
1 'polypeptide(L)'
;MPQAKTRSPFGVWILSIITCGIYGMVWMYKVTEEVRSINPQNPENRTGANVILSLFFGVFTLYIWPIINWFKFCGSVKAEQQAVGLQPMFSTGLATFLALIGFSSIYVQSQQNQVVIAIQQRMQQPQQQFQGGGYQQQPGY
;
A
#
# COMPACT_ATOMS: atom_id res chain seq x y z
N MET A 1 -8.06 13.14 6.32
CA MET A 1 -7.63 11.87 5.69
C MET A 1 -6.23 11.57 6.18
N PRO A 2 -5.90 10.36 6.66
CA PRO A 2 -4.57 10.12 7.19
C PRO A 2 -3.55 10.06 6.04
N GLN A 3 -2.63 11.03 6.02
CA GLN A 3 -1.24 11.01 5.51
C GLN A 3 -0.88 10.37 4.13
N ALA A 4 -1.83 10.14 3.23
CA ALA A 4 -1.54 9.73 1.85
C ALA A 4 -0.72 10.81 1.11
N LYS A 5 0.60 10.62 1.02
CA LYS A 5 1.55 11.57 0.45
C LYS A 5 2.41 10.85 -0.59
N THR A 6 2.58 11.48 -1.75
CA THR A 6 3.53 11.00 -2.76
C THR A 6 4.95 11.10 -2.23
N ARG A 7 5.74 10.03 -2.39
CA ARG A 7 7.14 9.97 -1.92
C ARG A 7 8.05 9.52 -3.05
N SER A 8 9.30 9.99 -3.05
CA SER A 8 10.27 9.57 -4.06
C SER A 8 10.67 8.10 -3.82
N PRO A 9 10.45 7.17 -4.79
CA PRO A 9 10.79 5.76 -4.62
C PRO A 9 12.28 5.54 -4.36
N PHE A 10 13.14 6.25 -5.10
CA PHE A 10 14.59 6.21 -4.90
C PHE A 10 15.03 6.83 -3.57
N GLY A 11 14.34 7.85 -3.06
CA GLY A 11 14.67 8.47 -1.78
C GLY A 11 14.51 7.48 -0.62
N VAL A 12 13.43 6.68 -0.64
CA VAL A 12 13.20 5.62 0.34
C VAL A 12 14.32 4.58 0.30
N TRP A 13 14.74 4.18 -0.90
CA TRP A 13 15.77 3.16 -1.08
C TRP A 13 17.16 3.65 -0.66
N ILE A 14 17.56 4.86 -1.07
CA ILE A 14 18.85 5.47 -0.68
C ILE A 14 18.94 5.62 0.84
N LEU A 15 17.88 6.12 1.49
CA LEU A 15 17.86 6.25 2.95
C LEU A 15 17.93 4.89 3.65
N SER A 16 17.33 3.85 3.07
CA SER A 16 17.44 2.49 3.58
C SER A 16 18.88 1.99 3.55
N ILE A 17 19.66 2.31 2.52
CA ILE A 17 21.09 1.95 2.45
C ILE A 17 21.92 2.78 3.44
N ILE A 18 21.74 4.10 3.46
CA ILE A 18 22.51 5.01 4.33
C ILE A 18 22.31 4.69 5.81
N THR A 19 21.12 4.25 6.18
CA THR A 19 20.78 3.89 7.58
C THR A 19 20.96 2.40 7.88
N CYS A 20 21.69 1.65 7.05
CA CYS A 20 21.94 0.22 7.24
C CYS A 20 20.64 -0.60 7.46
N GLY A 21 19.59 -0.29 6.69
CA GLY A 21 18.30 -0.97 6.73
C GLY A 21 17.32 -0.45 7.78
N ILE A 22 17.74 0.41 8.71
CA ILE A 22 16.86 0.93 9.78
C ILE A 22 15.71 1.76 9.20
N TYR A 23 16.01 2.65 8.24
CA TYR A 23 14.96 3.41 7.56
C TYR A 23 14.01 2.49 6.77
N GLY A 24 14.50 1.37 6.24
CA GLY A 24 13.66 0.38 5.58
C GLY A 24 12.57 -0.19 6.52
N MET A 25 12.92 -0.42 7.80
CA MET A 25 11.96 -0.83 8.83
C MET A 25 10.94 0.29 9.12
N VAL A 26 11.40 1.53 9.29
CA VAL A 26 10.51 2.69 9.49
C VAL A 26 9.56 2.86 8.32
N TRP A 27 10.04 2.66 7.09
CA TRP A 27 9.23 2.70 5.89
C TRP A 27 8.19 1.58 5.87
N MET A 28 8.57 0.34 6.21
CA MET A 28 7.64 -0.80 6.31
C MET A 28 6.51 -0.53 7.31
N TYR A 29 6.82 0.06 8.46
CA TYR A 29 5.81 0.48 9.43
C TYR A 29 4.81 1.47 8.80
N LYS A 30 5.34 2.53 8.17
CA LYS A 30 4.53 3.62 7.61
C LYS A 30 3.66 3.16 6.45
N VAL A 31 4.23 2.41 5.50
CA VAL A 31 3.48 1.93 4.33
C VAL A 31 2.39 0.93 4.74
N THR A 32 2.64 0.10 5.75
CA THR A 32 1.63 -0.83 6.26
C THR A 32 0.43 -0.10 6.87
N GLU A 33 0.67 0.94 7.68
CA GLU A 33 -0.42 1.75 8.22
C GLU A 33 -1.13 2.58 7.12
N GLU A 34 -0.42 3.05 6.10
CA GLU A 34 -1.01 3.77 4.96
C GLU A 34 -1.98 2.88 4.18
N VAL A 35 -1.53 1.68 3.77
CA VAL A 35 -2.38 0.68 3.08
C VAL A 35 -3.63 0.36 3.91
N ARG A 36 -3.44 0.09 5.22
CA ARG A 36 -4.52 -0.18 6.15
C ARG A 36 -5.49 1.00 6.27
N SER A 37 -4.99 2.23 6.22
CA SER A 37 -5.82 3.42 6.34
C SER A 37 -6.68 3.68 5.09
N ILE A 38 -6.20 3.27 3.91
CA ILE A 38 -6.89 3.46 2.64
C ILE A 38 -7.98 2.40 2.44
N ASN A 39 -7.71 1.15 2.83
CA ASN A 39 -8.71 0.08 2.79
C ASN A 39 -8.83 -0.65 4.14
N PRO A 40 -9.45 -0.05 5.17
CA PRO A 40 -9.47 -0.59 6.53
C PRO A 40 -10.25 -1.90 6.68
N GLN A 41 -11.20 -2.17 5.79
CA GLN A 41 -12.07 -3.36 5.85
C GLN A 41 -11.42 -4.62 5.31
N ASN A 42 -10.23 -4.52 4.73
CA ASN A 42 -9.52 -5.68 4.18
C ASN A 42 -9.03 -6.62 5.31
N PRO A 43 -9.45 -7.90 5.34
CA PRO A 43 -9.09 -8.85 6.41
C PRO A 43 -7.60 -9.21 6.42
N GLU A 44 -6.90 -8.99 5.32
CA GLU A 44 -5.46 -9.26 5.21
C GLU A 44 -4.59 -8.14 5.78
N ASN A 45 -5.20 -7.02 6.19
CA ASN A 45 -4.49 -5.89 6.75
C ASN A 45 -3.66 -6.29 7.98
N ARG A 46 -2.43 -5.80 8.01
CA ARG A 46 -1.55 -5.89 9.17
C ARG A 46 -1.37 -4.50 9.77
N THR A 47 -0.96 -4.46 11.03
CA THR A 47 -0.47 -3.23 11.65
C THR A 47 1.03 -3.11 11.39
N GLY A 48 1.52 -1.88 11.29
CA GLY A 48 2.96 -1.62 11.19
C GLY A 48 3.71 -2.23 12.37
N ALA A 49 3.13 -2.19 13.57
CA ALA A 49 3.69 -2.84 14.76
C ALA A 49 3.87 -4.36 14.56
N ASN A 50 2.87 -5.06 14.00
CA ASN A 50 2.97 -6.50 13.75
C ASN A 50 4.06 -6.84 12.74
N VAL A 51 4.22 -6.01 11.70
CA VAL A 51 5.27 -6.19 10.69
C VAL A 51 6.65 -5.98 11.32
N ILE A 52 6.85 -4.90 12.07
CA ILE A 52 8.11 -4.61 12.75
C ILE A 52 8.46 -5.69 13.76
N LEU A 53 7.49 -6.14 14.56
CA LEU A 53 7.67 -7.22 15.52
C LEU A 53 8.14 -8.50 14.82
N SER A 54 7.59 -8.81 13.64
CA SER A 54 8.01 -9.96 12.85
C SER A 54 9.41 -9.87 12.25
N LEU A 55 9.92 -8.66 12.04
CA LEU A 55 11.30 -8.47 11.59
C LEU A 55 12.30 -8.71 12.73
N PHE A 56 11.98 -8.27 13.96
CA PHE A 56 12.83 -8.49 15.13
C PHE A 56 12.83 -9.94 15.62
N PHE A 57 11.65 -10.57 15.71
CA PHE A 57 11.51 -11.94 16.20
C PHE A 57 11.54 -12.99 15.09
N GLY A 58 11.68 -12.56 13.83
CA GLY A 58 11.73 -13.44 12.66
C GLY A 58 12.83 -14.50 12.77
N VAL A 59 13.98 -14.16 13.36
CA VAL A 59 15.10 -15.09 13.55
C VAL A 59 14.71 -16.33 14.37
N PHE A 60 13.86 -16.17 15.38
CA PHE A 60 13.39 -17.28 16.23
C PHE A 60 12.37 -18.19 15.53
N THR A 61 11.77 -17.72 14.44
CA THR A 61 10.76 -18.45 13.66
C THR A 61 11.29 -18.91 12.30
N LEU A 62 12.61 -18.92 12.10
CA LEU A 62 13.26 -19.21 10.81
C LEU A 62 12.74 -18.31 9.67
N TYR A 63 12.41 -17.06 9.99
CA TYR A 63 11.83 -16.07 9.08
C TYR A 63 10.46 -16.45 8.47
N ILE A 64 9.80 -17.50 8.93
CA ILE A 64 8.46 -17.89 8.44
C ILE A 64 7.44 -16.77 8.70
N TRP A 65 7.51 -16.14 9.87
CA TRP A 65 6.56 -15.10 10.25
C TRP A 65 6.65 -13.81 9.40
N PRO A 66 7.84 -13.21 9.18
CA PRO A 66 7.95 -12.04 8.29
C PRO A 66 7.56 -12.37 6.84
N ILE A 67 7.79 -13.60 6.36
CA ILE A 67 7.34 -14.03 5.03
C ILE A 67 5.81 -14.02 4.94
N ILE A 68 5.09 -14.54 5.95
CA ILE A 68 3.62 -14.50 5.97
C ILE A 68 3.13 -13.05 5.98
N ASN A 69 3.73 -12.18 6.78
CA ASN A 69 3.37 -10.76 6.82
C ASN A 69 3.62 -10.06 5.48
N TRP A 70 4.69 -10.42 4.78
CA TRP A 70 5.00 -9.90 3.44
C TRP A 70 3.92 -10.25 2.41
N PHE A 71 3.49 -11.52 2.34
CA PHE A 71 2.46 -11.94 1.39
C PHE A 71 1.10 -11.29 1.68
N LYS A 72 0.75 -11.12 2.96
CA LYS A 72 -0.49 -10.45 3.36
C LYS A 72 -0.45 -8.94 3.11
N PHE A 73 0.70 -8.32 3.32
CA PHE A 73 0.95 -6.93 2.91
C PHE A 73 0.75 -6.77 1.40
N CYS A 74 1.35 -7.64 0.58
CA CYS A 74 1.16 -7.64 -0.87
C CYS A 74 -0.31 -7.81 -1.28
N GLY A 75 -1.07 -8.68 -0.60
CA GLY A 75 -2.50 -8.84 -0.81
C GLY A 75 -3.28 -7.57 -0.48
N SER A 76 -2.89 -6.88 0.60
CA SER A 76 -3.51 -5.62 1.02
C SER A 76 -3.28 -4.48 0.03
N VAL A 77 -2.07 -4.36 -0.52
CA VAL A 77 -1.76 -3.38 -1.58
C VAL A 77 -2.59 -3.62 -2.84
N LYS A 78 -2.81 -4.88 -3.24
CA LYS A 78 -3.71 -5.22 -4.37
C LYS A 78 -5.15 -4.84 -4.08
N ALA A 79 -5.64 -5.20 -2.90
CA ALA A 79 -7.00 -4.89 -2.48
C ALA A 79 -7.25 -3.38 -2.41
N GLU A 80 -6.23 -2.62 -2.02
CA GLU A 80 -6.27 -1.15 -2.03
C GLU A 80 -6.38 -0.59 -3.45
N GLN A 81 -5.55 -1.06 -4.40
CA GLN A 81 -5.65 -0.66 -5.81
C GLN A 81 -7.04 -0.93 -6.38
N GLN A 82 -7.61 -2.09 -6.08
CA GLN A 82 -8.98 -2.45 -6.49
C GLN A 82 -10.04 -1.58 -5.82
N ALA A 83 -9.90 -1.27 -4.52
CA ALA A 83 -10.82 -0.42 -3.77
C ALA A 83 -10.85 1.03 -4.32
N VAL A 84 -9.73 1.52 -4.86
CA VAL A 84 -9.66 2.81 -5.55
C VAL A 84 -9.94 2.70 -7.05
N GLY A 85 -10.45 1.58 -7.55
CA GLY A 85 -10.83 1.39 -8.96
C GLY A 85 -9.66 1.44 -9.96
N LEU A 86 -8.42 1.24 -9.51
CA LEU A 86 -7.28 1.03 -10.39
C LEU A 86 -7.28 -0.41 -10.89
N GLN A 87 -6.83 -0.62 -12.13
CA GLN A 87 -6.57 -1.97 -12.64
C GLN A 87 -5.46 -2.62 -11.78
N PRO A 88 -5.53 -3.94 -11.52
CA PRO A 88 -4.57 -4.64 -10.67
C PRO A 88 -3.19 -4.68 -11.33
N MET A 89 -2.41 -3.63 -11.10
CA MET A 89 -1.05 -3.45 -11.64
C MET A 89 0.04 -3.93 -10.66
N PHE A 90 -0.31 -4.14 -9.39
CA PHE A 90 0.58 -4.70 -8.40
C PHE A 90 0.80 -6.21 -8.61
N SER A 91 2.04 -6.60 -8.91
CA SER A 91 2.49 -7.97 -9.03
C SER A 91 3.19 -8.42 -7.74
N THR A 92 2.57 -9.36 -7.01
CA THR A 92 3.18 -9.97 -5.81
C THR A 92 4.48 -10.70 -6.15
N GLY A 93 4.53 -11.41 -7.27
CA GLY A 93 5.74 -12.15 -7.67
C GLY A 93 6.93 -11.22 -7.92
N LEU A 94 6.70 -10.12 -8.65
CA LEU A 94 7.72 -9.10 -8.87
C LEU A 94 8.14 -8.44 -7.55
N ALA A 95 7.18 -8.08 -6.69
CA ALA A 95 7.48 -7.50 -5.39
C ALA A 95 8.37 -8.42 -4.54
N THR A 96 8.04 -9.72 -4.48
CA THR A 96 8.81 -10.71 -3.72
C THR A 96 10.21 -10.92 -4.30
N PHE A 97 10.34 -11.01 -5.62
CA PHE A 97 11.65 -11.08 -6.26
C PHE A 97 12.51 -9.86 -5.91
N LEU A 98 11.94 -8.65 -6.04
CA LEU A 98 12.63 -7.41 -5.68
C LEU A 98 12.95 -7.32 -4.18
N ALA A 99 12.20 -7.99 -3.31
CA ALA A 99 12.49 -8.01 -1.87
C ALA A 99 13.77 -8.78 -1.57
N LEU A 100 14.04 -9.88 -2.30
CA LEU A 100 15.27 -10.67 -2.13
C LEU A 100 16.53 -9.90 -2.52
N ILE A 101 16.41 -9.00 -3.50
CA ILE A 101 17.52 -8.18 -4.00
C ILE A 101 17.54 -6.76 -3.41
N GLY A 102 16.64 -6.44 -2.46
CA GLY A 102 16.62 -5.16 -1.75
C GLY A 102 16.01 -3.97 -2.51
N PHE A 103 15.28 -4.22 -3.60
CA PHE A 103 14.65 -3.20 -4.44
C PHE A 103 13.12 -3.10 -4.28
N SER A 104 12.52 -3.91 -3.40
CA SER A 104 11.06 -3.94 -3.22
C SER A 104 10.47 -2.60 -2.79
N SER A 105 11.22 -1.80 -2.01
CA SER A 105 10.77 -0.49 -1.54
C SER A 105 10.49 0.48 -2.69
N ILE A 106 11.30 0.45 -3.74
CA ILE A 106 11.11 1.29 -4.94
C ILE A 106 9.80 0.90 -5.64
N TYR A 107 9.61 -0.39 -5.88
CA TYR A 107 8.44 -0.89 -6.58
C TYR A 107 7.15 -0.60 -5.80
N VAL A 108 7.09 -1.01 -4.53
CA VAL A 108 5.92 -0.78 -3.69
C VAL A 108 5.62 0.71 -3.54
N GLN A 109 6.64 1.56 -3.34
CA GLN A 109 6.43 3.00 -3.25
C GLN A 109 5.90 3.59 -4.56
N SER A 110 6.36 3.10 -5.72
CA SER A 110 5.84 3.53 -7.02
C SER A 110 4.35 3.20 -7.20
N GLN A 111 3.93 2.02 -6.73
CA GLN A 111 2.55 1.56 -6.80
C GLN A 111 1.63 2.31 -5.83
N GLN A 112 2.12 2.56 -4.62
CA GLN A 112 1.44 3.38 -3.62
C GLN A 112 1.26 4.82 -4.11
N ASN A 113 2.27 5.41 -4.76
CA ASN A 113 2.14 6.74 -5.35
C ASN A 113 1.00 6.82 -6.38
N GLN A 114 0.78 5.77 -7.17
CA GLN A 114 -0.33 5.74 -8.13
C GLN A 114 -1.68 5.73 -7.44
N VAL A 115 -1.82 4.98 -6.33
CA VAL A 115 -3.04 5.01 -5.51
C VAL A 115 -3.27 6.39 -4.91
N VAL A 116 -2.24 7.00 -4.32
CA VAL A 116 -2.32 8.35 -3.75
C VAL A 116 -2.74 9.37 -4.81
N ILE A 117 -2.16 9.32 -6.02
CA ILE A 117 -2.53 10.21 -7.13
C ILE A 117 -4.00 9.99 -7.52
N ALA A 118 -4.45 8.75 -7.64
CA ALA A 118 -5.84 8.44 -7.99
C ALA A 118 -6.83 8.97 -6.93
N ILE A 119 -6.50 8.85 -5.63
CA ILE A 119 -7.30 9.41 -4.54
C ILE A 119 -7.28 10.95 -4.60
N GLN A 120 -6.12 11.57 -4.79
CA GLN A 120 -5.98 13.03 -4.89
C GLN A 120 -6.76 13.61 -6.07
N GLN A 121 -6.74 12.95 -7.23
CA GLN A 121 -7.53 13.35 -8.40
C GLN A 121 -9.04 13.33 -8.10
N ARG A 122 -9.53 12.32 -7.37
CA ARG A 122 -10.95 12.26 -6.96
C ARG A 122 -11.32 13.35 -5.95
N MET A 123 -10.42 13.69 -5.04
CA MET A 123 -10.64 14.77 -4.08
C MET A 123 -10.64 16.17 -4.73
N GLN A 124 -9.82 16.35 -5.77
CA GLN A 124 -9.73 17.59 -6.54
C GLN A 124 -10.87 17.78 -7.55
N GLN A 125 -11.71 16.77 -7.76
CA GLN A 125 -12.97 16.90 -8.50
C GLN A 125 -14.09 17.22 -7.49
N PRO A 126 -14.44 18.50 -7.25
CA PRO A 126 -15.57 18.82 -6.42
C PRO A 126 -16.82 18.51 -7.26
N GLN A 127 -17.56 17.47 -6.89
CA GLN A 127 -18.98 17.27 -7.25
C GLN A 127 -19.40 17.05 -8.73
N GLN A 128 -18.53 17.06 -9.74
CA GLN A 128 -19.03 16.91 -11.13
C GLN A 128 -19.51 15.49 -11.53
N GLN A 129 -19.26 14.44 -10.73
CA GLN A 129 -19.81 13.10 -10.99
C GLN A 129 -21.07 12.76 -10.18
N PHE A 130 -21.48 13.58 -9.20
CA PHE A 130 -22.72 13.36 -8.44
C PHE A 130 -23.92 14.17 -8.98
N GLN A 131 -23.72 15.02 -10.00
CA GLN A 131 -24.79 15.74 -10.71
C GLN A 131 -25.01 15.29 -12.16
N GLY A 132 -24.23 14.34 -12.68
CA GLY A 132 -24.34 13.85 -14.07
C GLY A 132 -25.13 12.55 -14.27
N GLY A 133 -25.59 11.91 -13.19
CA GLY A 133 -26.35 10.66 -13.23
C GLY A 133 -27.73 10.88 -12.62
N GLY A 134 -28.61 11.56 -13.35
CA GLY A 134 -30.02 11.60 -12.99
C GLY A 134 -30.55 10.17 -12.89
N TYR A 135 -30.94 9.74 -11.70
CA TYR A 135 -31.98 8.74 -11.59
C TYR A 135 -33.19 9.35 -12.25
N GLN A 136 -33.43 8.92 -13.49
CA GLN A 136 -34.66 9.16 -14.21
C GLN A 136 -35.79 8.81 -13.25
N GLN A 137 -36.67 9.79 -13.06
CA GLN A 137 -37.98 9.60 -12.45
C GLN A 137 -38.62 8.39 -13.11
N GLN A 138 -38.99 7.41 -12.30
CA GLN A 138 -39.87 6.32 -12.70
C GLN A 138 -41.28 6.93 -12.82
N PRO A 139 -41.89 7.06 -14.01
CA PRO A 139 -43.29 7.42 -14.07
C PRO A 139 -44.07 6.16 -13.71
N GLY A 140 -44.89 6.28 -12.67
CA GLY A 140 -45.87 5.24 -12.36
C GLY A 140 -46.86 5.08 -13.52
N TYR A 141 -47.11 3.83 -13.88
CA TYR A 141 -48.38 3.28 -14.34
C TYR A 141 -48.41 1.80 -13.96
#